data_AF-A0A7L8UHB7-F1
#
_entry.id   AF-A0A7L8UHB7-F1
#
_cell.length_a   1.000
_cell.length_b   1.000
_cell.length_c   1.000
_cell.angle_alpha   90.00
_cell.angle_beta   90.00
_cell.angle_gamma   90.00
#
_symmetry.space_group_name_H-M   'P 1'
#
loop_
_entity.id
_entity.type
_entity.pdbx_description
1 polymer ?
#
loop_
_entity_poly.entity_id
_entity_poly.type
_entity_poly.pdbx_seq_one_letter_code
_entity_poly.pdbx_strand_id
1 'polypeptide(L)'
;MKFKNILPLFMFLITFSFYAQNDKKVDEKREKIKAYKVSFLTTELELTSTEAEKFWPIYNAFDDKQYELRHDKMKTYMNKLDDDKINSMSEKEAATLLCQIESTDKELYLLREKYISNLKKILSHKKILKLKKSEDDFNRKLLKQYKEKAGK
;
A
#
# COMPACT_ATOMS: atom_id res chain seq x y z
N MET A 1 -8.70 -22.25 46.54
CA MET A 1 -7.47 -21.51 46.18
C MET A 1 -7.72 -20.02 46.36
N LYS A 2 -6.82 -19.33 47.06
CA LYS A 2 -7.02 -17.96 47.57
C LYS A 2 -7.07 -16.96 46.40
N PHE A 3 -8.18 -16.22 46.26
CA PHE A 3 -8.39 -15.15 45.26
C PHE A 3 -7.29 -14.07 45.25
N LYS A 4 -6.49 -14.00 46.32
CA LYS A 4 -5.34 -13.11 46.49
C LYS A 4 -4.26 -13.25 45.41
N ASN A 5 -4.20 -14.40 44.73
CA ASN A 5 -3.21 -14.67 43.67
C ASN A 5 -3.79 -14.51 42.25
N ILE A 6 -5.09 -14.23 42.09
CA ILE A 6 -5.75 -14.06 40.78
C ILE A 6 -5.60 -12.61 40.28
N LEU A 7 -5.61 -11.64 41.20
CA LEU A 7 -5.48 -10.21 40.88
C LEU A 7 -4.19 -9.87 40.09
N PRO A 8 -2.98 -10.33 40.48
CA PRO A 8 -1.77 -10.06 39.70
C PRO A 8 -1.78 -10.75 38.33
N LEU A 9 -2.42 -11.93 38.19
CA LEU A 9 -2.54 -12.65 36.93
C LEU A 9 -3.44 -11.90 35.93
N PHE A 10 -4.53 -11.32 36.41
CA PHE A 10 -5.44 -10.50 35.60
C PHE A 10 -4.79 -9.17 35.18
N MET A 11 -3.99 -8.57 36.06
CA MET A 11 -3.24 -7.35 35.77
C MET A 11 -2.13 -7.58 34.73
N PHE A 12 -1.49 -8.76 34.75
CA PHE A 12 -0.52 -9.18 33.73
C PHE A 12 -1.16 -9.39 32.35
N LEU A 13 -2.36 -9.99 32.28
CA LEU A 13 -3.12 -10.18 31.02
C LEU A 13 -3.55 -8.85 30.36
N ILE A 14 -3.85 -7.82 31.16
CA ILE A 14 -4.20 -6.48 30.64
C ILE A 14 -2.97 -5.84 29.96
N THR A 15 -1.76 -6.00 30.52
CA THR A 15 -0.54 -5.41 29.94
C THR A 15 -0.14 -6.00 28.58
N PHE A 16 -0.41 -7.29 28.32
CA PHE A 16 -0.16 -7.91 27.01
C PHE A 16 -1.10 -7.37 25.91
N SER A 17 -2.31 -6.93 26.29
CA SER A 17 -3.30 -6.40 25.33
C SER A 17 -2.95 -5.02 24.79
N PHE A 18 -2.03 -4.29 25.44
CA PHE A 18 -1.55 -2.99 24.97
C PHE A 18 -0.48 -3.09 23.88
N TYR A 19 0.39 -4.12 23.93
CA TYR A 19 1.45 -4.30 22.93
C TYR A 19 0.94 -4.77 21.56
N ALA A 20 -0.24 -5.40 21.49
CA ALA A 20 -0.87 -5.84 20.24
C ALA A 20 -1.64 -4.73 19.48
N GLN A 21 -1.68 -3.48 19.99
CA GLN A 21 -2.48 -2.41 19.40
C GLN A 21 -1.78 -1.62 18.29
N ASN A 22 -0.45 -1.72 18.17
CA ASN A 22 0.29 -0.89 17.21
C ASN A 22 0.08 -1.34 15.75
N ASP A 23 0.08 -2.64 15.47
CA ASP A 23 -0.14 -3.15 14.10
C ASP A 23 -1.59 -2.92 13.65
N LYS A 24 -2.57 -3.14 14.54
CA LYS A 24 -4.00 -2.89 14.24
C LYS A 24 -4.27 -1.45 13.79
N LYS A 25 -3.58 -0.45 14.35
CA LYS A 25 -3.78 0.96 13.99
C LYS A 25 -3.27 1.30 12.58
N VAL A 26 -2.25 0.61 12.08
CA VAL A 26 -1.72 0.81 10.72
C VAL A 26 -2.69 0.19 9.72
N ASP A 27 -3.15 -1.03 10.01
CA ASP A 27 -4.13 -1.74 9.17
C ASP A 27 -5.46 -1.00 9.09
N GLU A 28 -5.99 -0.50 10.22
CA GLU A 28 -7.22 0.29 10.23
C GLU A 28 -7.13 1.56 9.38
N LYS A 29 -5.98 2.26 9.39
CA LYS A 29 -5.77 3.43 8.54
C LYS A 29 -5.73 3.04 7.06
N ARG A 30 -5.07 1.93 6.73
CA ARG A 30 -5.00 1.39 5.37
C ARG A 30 -6.40 1.05 4.84
N GLU A 31 -7.20 0.34 5.63
CA GLU A 31 -8.57 -0.02 5.26
C GLU A 31 -9.46 1.22 5.05
N LYS A 32 -9.31 2.26 5.89
CA LYS A 32 -10.00 3.55 5.68
C LYS A 32 -9.61 4.21 4.36
N ILE A 33 -8.31 4.21 4.01
CA ILE A 33 -7.82 4.76 2.75
C ILE A 33 -8.36 3.96 1.57
N LYS A 34 -8.35 2.62 1.66
CA LYS A 34 -8.91 1.74 0.63
C LYS A 34 -10.40 2.01 0.42
N ALA A 35 -11.20 2.07 1.49
CA ALA A 35 -12.62 2.37 1.40
C ALA A 35 -12.87 3.75 0.75
N TYR A 36 -12.08 4.77 1.13
CA TYR A 36 -12.17 6.10 0.53
C TYR A 36 -11.79 6.08 -0.96
N LYS A 37 -10.75 5.32 -1.33
CA LYS A 37 -10.32 5.13 -2.72
C LYS A 37 -11.40 4.44 -3.55
N VAL A 38 -12.04 3.41 -3.00
CA VAL A 38 -13.16 2.70 -3.64
C VAL A 38 -14.30 3.65 -3.95
N SER A 39 -14.74 4.43 -2.95
CA SER A 39 -15.80 5.43 -3.13
C SER A 39 -15.41 6.48 -4.18
N PHE A 40 -14.18 7.02 -4.09
CA PHE A 40 -13.69 8.03 -5.02
C PHE A 40 -13.66 7.54 -6.47
N LEU A 41 -13.08 6.36 -6.71
CA LEU A 41 -12.99 5.79 -8.05
C LEU A 41 -14.36 5.38 -8.62
N THR A 42 -15.27 4.89 -7.77
CA THR A 42 -16.64 4.56 -8.20
C THR A 42 -17.37 5.80 -8.71
N THR A 43 -17.27 6.92 -7.99
CA THR A 43 -17.87 8.19 -8.37
C THR A 43 -17.26 8.75 -9.65
N GLU A 44 -15.93 8.69 -9.79
CA GLU A 44 -15.25 9.23 -10.97
C GLU A 44 -15.47 8.37 -12.22
N LEU A 45 -15.56 7.04 -12.12
CA LEU A 45 -15.57 6.18 -13.29
C LEU A 45 -16.93 5.92 -13.91
N GLU A 46 -18.02 6.19 -13.18
CA GLU A 46 -19.39 5.93 -13.64
C GLU A 46 -19.50 4.49 -14.19
N LEU A 47 -19.00 3.53 -13.41
CA LEU A 47 -19.07 2.11 -13.76
C LEU A 47 -20.50 1.62 -13.67
N THR A 48 -20.95 0.90 -14.70
CA THR A 48 -22.17 0.09 -14.60
C THR A 48 -21.95 -1.06 -13.63
N SER A 49 -23.01 -1.65 -13.07
CA SER A 49 -22.91 -2.78 -12.15
C SER A 49 -22.11 -3.95 -12.74
N THR A 50 -22.31 -4.26 -14.02
CA THR A 50 -21.59 -5.32 -14.74
C THR A 50 -20.11 -5.01 -14.93
N GLU A 51 -19.74 -3.75 -15.19
CA GLU A 51 -18.34 -3.34 -15.27
C GLU A 51 -17.68 -3.38 -13.90
N ALA A 52 -18.37 -2.89 -12.85
CA ALA A 52 -17.86 -2.85 -11.49
C ALA A 52 -17.55 -4.25 -10.94
N GLU A 53 -18.42 -5.23 -11.18
CA GLU A 53 -18.25 -6.62 -10.77
C GLU A 53 -16.97 -7.24 -11.34
N LYS A 54 -16.61 -6.90 -12.58
CA LYS A 54 -15.38 -7.38 -13.23
C LYS A 54 -14.16 -6.52 -12.90
N PHE A 55 -14.36 -5.22 -12.66
CA PHE A 55 -13.31 -4.25 -12.40
C PHE A 55 -12.64 -4.47 -11.04
N TRP A 56 -13.42 -4.57 -9.97
CA TRP A 56 -12.87 -4.60 -8.60
C TRP A 56 -11.90 -5.76 -8.34
N PRO A 57 -12.16 -7.00 -8.80
CA PRO A 57 -11.19 -8.09 -8.66
C PRO A 57 -9.85 -7.80 -9.34
N ILE A 58 -9.88 -7.20 -10.54
CA ILE A 58 -8.65 -6.82 -11.28
C ILE A 58 -7.93 -5.68 -10.56
N TYR A 59 -8.70 -4.69 -10.09
CA TYR A 59 -8.18 -3.53 -9.38
C TYR A 59 -7.50 -3.92 -8.07
N ASN A 60 -8.19 -4.66 -7.22
CA ASN A 60 -7.69 -5.05 -5.90
C ASN A 60 -6.45 -5.93 -6.01
N ALA A 61 -6.44 -6.89 -6.94
CA ALA A 61 -5.26 -7.73 -7.18
C ALA A 61 -4.04 -6.92 -7.66
N PHE A 62 -4.26 -5.86 -8.46
CA PHE A 62 -3.20 -4.96 -8.87
C PHE A 62 -2.73 -4.05 -7.72
N ASP A 63 -3.67 -3.46 -6.97
CA ASP A 63 -3.38 -2.54 -5.86
C ASP A 63 -2.61 -3.25 -4.75
N ASP A 64 -3.01 -4.48 -4.38
CA ASP A 64 -2.32 -5.28 -3.36
C ASP A 64 -0.92 -5.69 -3.81
N LYS A 65 -0.74 -6.16 -5.06
CA LYS A 65 0.59 -6.48 -5.59
C LYS A 65 1.48 -5.26 -5.73
N GLN A 66 0.92 -4.14 -6.16
CA GLN A 66 1.68 -2.89 -6.25
C GLN A 66 2.11 -2.44 -4.85
N TYR A 67 1.23 -2.58 -3.87
CA TYR A 67 1.54 -2.29 -2.48
C TYR A 67 2.66 -3.19 -1.95
N GLU A 68 2.60 -4.51 -2.15
CA GLU A 68 3.66 -5.46 -1.76
C GLU A 68 5.02 -5.06 -2.36
N LEU A 69 5.08 -4.81 -3.67
CA LEU A 69 6.32 -4.42 -4.34
C LEU A 69 6.86 -3.07 -3.83
N ARG A 70 5.99 -2.08 -3.61
CA ARG A 70 6.41 -0.75 -3.13
C ARG A 70 6.70 -0.72 -1.62
N HIS A 71 5.98 -1.49 -0.82
CA HIS A 71 6.12 -1.46 0.64
C HIS A 71 7.22 -2.40 1.09
N ASP A 72 7.29 -3.61 0.56
CA ASP A 72 8.18 -4.63 1.11
C ASP A 72 9.55 -4.55 0.43
N LYS A 73 9.59 -4.54 -0.90
CA LYS A 73 10.86 -4.47 -1.63
C LYS A 73 11.46 -3.07 -1.57
N MET A 74 10.68 -2.05 -1.94
CA MET A 74 11.22 -0.69 -2.04
C MET A 74 11.61 -0.05 -0.72
N LYS A 75 10.85 -0.25 0.36
CA LYS A 75 11.26 0.23 1.68
C LYS A 75 12.57 -0.41 2.15
N THR A 76 12.79 -1.69 1.81
CA THR A 76 13.99 -2.43 2.23
C THR A 76 15.26 -1.82 1.65
N TYR A 77 15.27 -1.45 0.36
CA TYR A 77 16.43 -0.79 -0.22
C TYR A 77 16.47 0.71 0.06
N MET A 78 15.33 1.41 0.17
CA MET A 78 15.30 2.84 0.53
C MET A 78 15.99 3.11 1.86
N ASN A 79 15.85 2.22 2.84
CA ASN A 79 16.56 2.31 4.11
C ASN A 79 18.09 2.18 3.98
N LYS A 80 18.60 1.70 2.84
CA LYS A 80 20.03 1.53 2.53
C LYS A 80 20.57 2.63 1.62
N LEU A 81 19.71 3.54 1.15
CA LEU A 81 20.08 4.67 0.28
C LEU A 81 20.44 5.94 1.08
N ASP A 82 20.73 5.80 2.37
CA ASP A 82 21.29 6.87 3.19
C ASP A 82 22.78 7.03 2.89
N ASP A 83 23.28 8.28 2.91
CA ASP A 83 24.63 8.62 2.48
C ASP A 83 25.71 7.85 3.27
N ASP A 84 25.54 7.68 4.58
CA ASP A 84 26.50 6.95 5.42
C ASP A 84 26.53 5.46 5.03
N LYS A 85 25.36 4.87 4.76
CA LYS A 85 25.27 3.46 4.33
C LYS A 85 25.86 3.25 2.94
N ILE A 86 25.62 4.18 2.01
CA ILE A 86 26.20 4.16 0.66
C ILE A 86 27.72 4.28 0.73
N ASN A 87 28.26 5.16 1.57
CA ASN A 87 29.71 5.32 1.69
C ASN A 87 30.39 4.14 2.37
N SER A 88 29.66 3.39 3.21
CA SER A 88 30.18 2.23 3.94
C SER A 88 30.04 0.88 3.19
N MET A 89 29.22 0.80 2.14
CA MET A 89 29.01 -0.46 1.42
C MET A 89 30.15 -0.77 0.46
N SER A 90 30.42 -2.06 0.27
CA SER A 90 31.33 -2.51 -0.77
C SER A 90 30.72 -2.41 -2.16
N GLU A 91 31.56 -2.31 -3.19
CA GLU A 91 31.11 -2.32 -4.61
C GLU A 91 30.24 -3.53 -4.95
N LYS A 92 30.52 -4.70 -4.35
CA LYS A 92 29.71 -5.91 -4.57
C LYS A 92 28.30 -5.79 -3.96
N GLU A 93 28.19 -5.17 -2.79
CA GLU A 93 26.90 -4.91 -2.14
C GLU A 93 26.10 -3.85 -2.91
N ALA A 94 26.77 -2.79 -3.38
CA ALA A 94 26.18 -1.77 -4.23
C ALA A 94 25.61 -2.37 -5.53
N ALA A 95 26.39 -3.20 -6.22
CA ALA A 95 25.95 -3.90 -7.43
C ALA A 95 24.73 -4.80 -7.17
N THR A 96 24.74 -5.52 -6.04
CA THR A 96 23.59 -6.36 -5.65
C THR A 96 22.34 -5.53 -5.39
N LEU A 97 22.49 -4.39 -4.70
CA LEU A 97 21.39 -3.47 -4.41
C LEU A 97 20.79 -2.87 -5.70
N LEU A 98 21.64 -2.46 -6.64
CA LEU A 98 21.22 -1.96 -7.95
C LEU A 98 20.42 -3.03 -8.71
N CYS A 99 20.91 -4.26 -8.79
CA CYS A 99 20.17 -5.35 -9.44
C CYS A 99 18.80 -5.60 -8.79
N GLN A 100 18.68 -5.47 -7.46
CA GLN A 100 17.39 -5.61 -6.76
C GLN A 100 16.42 -4.49 -7.10
N ILE A 101 16.90 -3.25 -7.20
CA ILE A 101 16.10 -2.08 -7.60
C ILE A 101 15.60 -2.28 -9.03
N GLU A 102 16.50 -2.58 -9.97
CA GLU A 102 16.16 -2.81 -11.38
C GLU A 102 15.15 -3.94 -11.56
N SER A 103 15.33 -5.06 -10.84
CA SER A 103 14.38 -6.17 -10.87
C SER A 103 13.00 -5.76 -10.36
N THR A 104 12.94 -4.98 -9.28
CA THR A 104 11.67 -4.51 -8.70
C THR A 104 10.95 -3.55 -9.65
N ASP A 105 11.69 -2.66 -10.32
CA ASP A 105 11.14 -1.74 -11.31
C ASP A 105 10.59 -2.48 -12.53
N LYS A 106 11.30 -3.51 -13.00
CA LYS A 106 10.82 -4.38 -14.08
C LYS A 106 9.54 -5.12 -13.69
N GLU A 107 9.47 -5.67 -12.48
CA GLU A 107 8.26 -6.32 -11.97
C GLU A 107 7.06 -5.35 -11.90
N LEU A 108 7.29 -4.12 -11.42
CA LEU A 108 6.26 -3.07 -11.38
C LEU A 108 5.77 -2.69 -12.78
N TYR A 109 6.67 -2.59 -13.76
CA TYR A 109 6.32 -2.31 -15.15
C TYR A 109 5.41 -3.42 -15.72
N LEU A 110 5.83 -4.68 -15.61
CA LEU A 110 5.06 -5.83 -16.11
C LEU A 110 3.70 -5.96 -15.41
N LEU A 111 3.65 -5.66 -14.10
CA LEU A 111 2.40 -5.63 -13.35
C LEU A 111 1.42 -4.58 -13.90
N ARG A 112 1.91 -3.37 -14.21
CA ARG A 112 1.10 -2.30 -14.82
C ARG A 112 0.63 -2.67 -16.23
N GLU A 113 1.51 -3.24 -17.04
CA GLU A 113 1.16 -3.68 -18.39
C GLU A 113 0.03 -4.72 -18.36
N LYS A 114 0.16 -5.75 -17.52
CA LYS A 114 -0.86 -6.79 -17.33
C LYS A 114 -2.18 -6.20 -16.84
N TYR A 115 -2.12 -5.27 -15.88
CA TYR A 115 -3.29 -4.58 -15.37
C TYR A 115 -4.05 -3.82 -16.45
N ILE A 116 -3.36 -2.99 -17.24
CA ILE A 116 -3.96 -2.24 -18.34
C ILE A 116 -4.52 -3.19 -19.42
N SER A 117 -3.81 -4.27 -19.74
CA SER A 117 -4.28 -5.30 -20.67
C SER A 117 -5.59 -5.96 -20.19
N ASN A 118 -5.69 -6.26 -18.89
CA ASN A 118 -6.92 -6.82 -18.31
C ASN A 118 -8.07 -5.81 -18.30
N LEU A 119 -7.80 -4.53 -18.00
CA LEU A 119 -8.83 -3.50 -18.03
C LEU A 119 -9.38 -3.25 -19.44
N LYS A 120 -8.54 -3.30 -20.47
CA LYS A 120 -8.98 -3.13 -21.88
C LYS A 120 -10.04 -4.16 -22.32
N LYS A 121 -10.12 -5.32 -21.64
CA LYS A 121 -11.12 -6.35 -21.92
C LYS A 121 -12.50 -6.02 -21.36
N ILE A 122 -12.59 -5.11 -20.40
CA ILE A 122 -13.82 -4.84 -19.64
C ILE A 122 -14.23 -3.37 -19.61
N LEU A 123 -13.32 -2.44 -19.90
CA LEU A 123 -13.55 -0.99 -19.90
C LEU A 123 -13.10 -0.35 -21.21
N SER A 124 -13.76 0.74 -21.59
CA SER A 124 -13.33 1.56 -22.72
C SER A 124 -12.01 2.27 -22.43
N HIS A 125 -11.24 2.56 -23.49
CA HIS A 125 -9.98 3.31 -23.38
C HIS A 125 -10.13 4.66 -22.66
N LYS A 126 -11.26 5.36 -22.87
CA LYS A 126 -11.57 6.63 -22.18
C LYS A 126 -11.74 6.42 -20.67
N LYS A 127 -12.45 5.36 -20.25
CA LYS A 127 -12.60 5.03 -18.82
C LYS A 127 -11.26 4.65 -18.18
N ILE A 128 -10.40 3.93 -18.90
CA ILE A 128 -9.04 3.60 -18.40
C ILE A 128 -8.19 4.86 -18.20
N LEU A 129 -8.27 5.83 -19.11
CA LEU A 129 -7.59 7.12 -18.93
C LEU A 129 -8.18 7.92 -17.76
N LYS A 130 -9.52 7.94 -17.61
CA LYS A 130 -10.20 8.57 -16.46
C LYS A 130 -9.77 7.92 -15.14
N LEU A 131 -9.61 6.59 -15.12
CA LEU A 131 -9.11 5.83 -13.98
C LEU A 131 -7.72 6.28 -13.61
N LYS A 132 -6.78 6.28 -14.57
CA LYS A 132 -5.41 6.72 -14.32
C LYS A 132 -5.38 8.14 -13.72
N LYS A 133 -6.14 9.08 -14.31
CA LYS A 133 -6.24 10.44 -13.79
C LYS A 133 -6.79 10.46 -12.36
N SER A 134 -7.84 9.69 -12.09
CA SER A 134 -8.49 9.62 -10.78
C SER A 134 -7.55 9.05 -9.71
N GLU A 135 -6.74 8.04 -10.04
CA GLU A 135 -5.71 7.53 -9.13
C GLU A 135 -4.65 8.58 -8.81
N ASP A 136 -4.17 9.32 -9.82
CA ASP A 136 -3.20 10.40 -9.65
C ASP A 136 -3.78 11.54 -8.78
N ASP A 137 -5.03 11.92 -9.02
CA ASP A 137 -5.76 12.95 -8.25
C ASP A 137 -6.01 12.51 -6.80
N PHE A 138 -6.38 11.24 -6.59
CA PHE A 138 -6.55 10.66 -5.26
C PHE A 138 -5.23 10.73 -4.47
N ASN A 139 -4.12 10.29 -5.08
CA ASN A 139 -2.81 10.31 -4.45
C ASN A 139 -2.37 11.73 -4.09
N ARG A 140 -2.61 12.72 -4.97
CA ARG A 140 -2.33 14.14 -4.65
C ARG A 140 -3.19 14.64 -3.49
N LYS A 141 -4.50 14.36 -3.49
CA LYS A 141 -5.40 14.77 -2.40
C LYS A 141 -4.98 14.16 -1.07
N LEU A 142 -4.66 12.87 -1.06
CA LEU A 142 -4.20 12.16 0.12
C LEU A 142 -2.89 12.76 0.67
N LEU A 143 -1.91 13.03 -0.20
CA LEU A 143 -0.66 13.68 0.20
C LEU A 143 -0.88 15.08 0.78
N LYS A 144 -1.79 15.87 0.18
CA LYS A 144 -2.14 17.21 0.69
C LYS A 144 -2.72 17.14 2.11
N GLN A 145 -3.66 16.22 2.34
CA GLN A 145 -4.26 16.02 3.67
C GLN A 145 -3.24 15.59 4.73
N TYR A 146 -2.27 14.76 4.36
CA TYR A 146 -1.20 14.37 5.28
C TYR A 146 -0.30 15.55 5.66
N LYS A 147 0.08 16.38 4.68
CA LYS A 147 0.89 17.59 4.94
C LYS A 147 0.17 18.59 5.84
N GLU A 148 -1.11 18.85 5.58
CA GLU A 148 -1.93 19.77 6.39
C GLU A 148 -2.13 19.28 7.83
N LYS A 149 -2.19 17.95 8.05
CA LYS A 149 -2.26 17.37 9.40
C LYS A 149 -0.91 17.34 10.12
N ALA A 150 0.21 17.25 9.40
CA ALA A 150 1.55 17.22 10.00
C ALA A 150 2.07 18.62 10.38
N GLY A 151 1.50 19.69 9.81
CA GLY A 151 1.81 21.08 10.16
C GLY A 151 0.95 21.68 11.28
N LYS A 152 0.09 20.88 11.91
CA LYS A 152 -0.68 21.23 13.11
C LYS A 152 -0.14 20.45 14.30
#